data_AF-A0A3N5PNB6-F1
#
_entry.id   AF-A0A3N5PNB6-F1
#
_cell.length_a   1.000
_cell.length_b   1.000
_cell.length_c   1.000
_cell.angle_alpha   90.00
_cell.angle_beta   90.00
_cell.angle_gamma   90.00
#
_symmetry.space_group_name_H-M   'P 1'
#
loop_
_entity.id
_entity.type
_entity.pdbx_description
1 polymer ?
#
loop_
_entity_poly.entity_id
_entity_poly.type
_entity_poly.pdbx_seq_one_letter_code
_entity_poly.pdbx_strand_id
1 'polypeptide(L)'
;MSWFGSSSRKTTIFYVVLIAMASLVVGMVIASRLDLSPASSAQSMAIPATNSAPLTGPVDAATFRTIAKAQSPMVVSIRTESRQRTQDLSEFFGGDDLFERFFGGPNMGAPNQNPRGQQQPPRRQQPRDRTTQAAGSGFIISKDGFILTNNHVVEGASKIEVQFFHDDDEEYYEAKVVGRDPLTDSALIQLVEKPSGDLTVARFGDSSQMEPGDWVMAIGNPFGLAHTVSVGVVSATGRNAFDFTPGRRQPLIQTDAAINPGNSGGPLLNVRGEVIGINTAIYSGGSALGTSGNIGIGFAVPINTVRDVLPGLRAGKITRGRIGVSVRPVSPDEVEALSLKDRRGAVVAQVPPGPAATAGIEPGDVIVEFNSKPIARSDDLPGLVAATSPGTTVPVKVIREGKERTFSVRVEELNLDTETARQADADTPGGDTGAGFGITLNNVTPEIARQFELPTNVRGAVVTEIDPDSPAARVLQPGDVILEVSRKPVANANEASAALRTVPSGRAVGMLINRRGDEQFVTVRKQ
;
A
#
# COMPACT_ATOMS: atom_id res chain seq x y z
N MET A 1 69.48 67.86 5.57
CA MET A 1 69.23 66.50 5.08
C MET A 1 68.83 65.63 6.26
N SER A 2 67.55 65.34 6.42
CA SER A 2 67.07 64.35 7.40
C SER A 2 65.80 63.70 6.84
N TRP A 3 65.99 62.65 6.04
CA TRP A 3 64.90 61.83 5.51
C TRP A 3 64.89 60.53 6.31
N PHE A 4 64.22 60.54 7.47
CA PHE A 4 63.88 59.32 8.19
C PHE A 4 62.58 59.52 8.98
N GLY A 5 61.65 58.58 8.79
CA GLY A 5 60.68 58.25 9.83
C GLY A 5 59.21 58.42 9.50
N SER A 6 58.63 57.52 8.68
CA SER A 6 57.21 57.10 8.82
C SER A 6 56.85 55.88 7.94
N SER A 7 57.73 54.87 7.82
CA SER A 7 57.43 53.64 7.06
C SER A 7 57.68 52.35 7.85
N SER A 8 58.17 52.44 9.09
CA SER A 8 58.52 51.25 9.87
C SER A 8 57.27 50.47 10.32
N ARG A 9 56.28 51.08 10.98
CA ARG A 9 55.19 50.31 11.62
C ARG A 9 54.27 49.56 10.65
N LYS A 10 53.84 50.18 9.55
CA LYS A 10 52.95 49.51 8.57
C LYS A 10 53.66 48.37 7.85
N THR A 11 54.92 48.58 7.53
CA THR A 11 55.78 47.58 6.89
C THR A 11 56.08 46.43 7.84
N THR A 12 56.36 46.72 9.12
CA THR A 12 56.50 45.69 10.16
C THR A 12 55.22 44.89 10.34
N ILE A 13 54.04 45.54 10.41
CA ILE A 13 52.75 44.83 10.53
C ILE A 13 52.51 43.94 9.30
N PHE A 14 52.78 44.45 8.09
CA PHE A 14 52.64 43.68 6.86
C PHE A 14 53.52 42.42 6.89
N TYR A 15 54.80 42.54 7.25
CA TYR A 15 55.69 41.39 7.32
C TYR A 15 55.32 40.42 8.45
N VAL A 16 54.84 40.90 9.60
CA VAL A 16 54.34 40.02 10.67
C VAL A 16 53.13 39.21 10.20
N VAL A 17 52.17 39.83 9.51
CA VAL A 17 51.00 39.13 8.96
C VAL A 17 51.42 38.15 7.86
N LEU A 18 52.33 38.56 6.98
CA LEU A 18 52.86 37.72 5.92
C LEU A 18 53.57 36.48 6.49
N ILE A 19 54.40 36.66 7.51
CA ILE A 19 55.11 35.56 8.18
C ILE A 19 54.11 34.64 8.90
N ALA A 20 53.08 35.19 9.55
CA ALA A 20 52.06 34.38 10.21
C ALA A 20 51.27 33.53 9.20
N MET A 21 50.87 34.12 8.07
CA MET A 21 50.20 33.41 6.98
C MET A 21 51.10 32.34 6.36
N ALA A 22 52.35 32.66 6.05
CA ALA A 22 53.31 31.71 5.50
C ALA A 22 53.59 30.55 6.47
N SER A 23 53.72 30.85 7.77
CA SER A 23 53.92 29.84 8.81
C SER A 23 52.70 28.93 8.96
N LEU A 24 51.49 29.48 8.82
CA LEU A 24 50.25 28.70 8.86
C LEU A 24 50.13 27.75 7.65
N VAL A 25 50.47 28.23 6.46
CA VAL A 25 50.48 27.40 5.24
C VAL A 25 51.54 26.31 5.32
N VAL A 26 52.76 26.64 5.74
CA VAL A 26 53.84 25.66 5.95
C VAL A 26 53.45 24.64 7.02
N GLY A 27 52.83 25.10 8.12
CA GLY A 27 52.31 24.23 9.17
C GLY A 27 51.24 23.25 8.65
N MET A 28 50.30 23.70 7.82
CA MET A 28 49.30 22.83 7.19
C MET A 28 49.93 21.81 6.24
N VAL A 29 50.92 22.22 5.43
CA VAL A 29 51.60 21.31 4.50
C VAL A 29 52.41 20.26 5.25
N ILE A 30 53.11 20.64 6.33
CA ILE A 30 53.86 19.70 7.17
C ILE A 30 52.90 18.75 7.89
N ALA A 31 51.81 19.27 8.48
CA ALA A 31 50.80 18.44 9.15
C ALA A 31 50.15 17.43 8.19
N SER A 32 49.89 17.84 6.95
CA SER A 32 49.35 16.98 5.88
C SER A 32 50.36 15.97 5.34
N ARG A 33 51.64 16.31 5.25
CA ARG A 33 52.69 15.40 4.72
C ARG A 33 53.18 14.38 5.74
N LEU A 34 53.06 14.70 7.03
CA LEU A 34 53.50 13.84 8.13
C LEU A 34 52.35 13.07 8.81
N ASP A 35 51.13 13.11 8.25
CA ASP A 35 49.92 12.50 8.83
C ASP A 35 49.68 12.88 10.32
N LEU A 36 50.09 14.10 10.70
CA LEU A 36 49.99 14.59 12.09
C LEU A 36 48.57 15.06 12.45
N SER A 37 47.71 15.28 11.46
CA SER A 37 46.27 15.45 11.67
C SER A 37 45.60 14.08 11.73
N PRO A 38 44.86 13.73 12.79
CA PRO A 38 44.12 12.48 12.81
C PRO A 38 43.16 12.47 11.62
N ALA A 39 43.18 11.40 10.84
CA ALA A 39 42.20 11.20 9.79
C ALA A 39 40.81 11.24 10.43
N SER A 40 40.07 12.32 10.20
CA SER A 40 38.65 12.38 10.52
C SER A 40 37.92 11.54 9.47
N SER A 41 38.02 10.23 9.66
CA SER A 41 37.09 9.30 9.06
C SER A 41 35.77 9.62 9.76
N ALA A 42 34.74 10.02 9.02
CA ALA A 42 33.40 9.73 9.51
C ALA A 42 33.42 8.24 9.82
N GLN A 43 33.43 7.86 11.10
CA GLN A 43 33.21 6.48 11.47
C GLN A 43 31.86 6.19 10.82
N SER A 44 31.87 5.45 9.72
CA SER A 44 30.72 4.67 9.34
C SER A 44 30.44 3.91 10.62
N MET A 45 29.39 4.30 11.35
CA MET A 45 28.94 3.49 12.45
C MET A 45 28.80 2.12 11.82
N ALA A 46 29.65 1.19 12.24
CA ALA A 46 29.46 -0.21 11.94
C ALA A 46 28.20 -0.56 12.72
N ILE A 47 27.04 -0.20 12.16
CA ILE A 47 25.77 -0.79 12.53
C ILE A 47 26.07 -2.27 12.32
N PRO A 48 26.08 -3.09 13.39
CA PRO A 48 26.24 -4.53 13.23
C PRO A 48 25.26 -4.94 12.14
N ALA A 49 25.71 -5.75 11.18
CA ALA A 49 24.84 -6.13 10.08
C ALA A 49 23.66 -6.91 10.68
N THR A 50 22.55 -6.20 10.90
CA THR A 50 21.35 -6.71 11.55
C THR A 50 20.82 -7.78 10.63
N ASN A 51 20.93 -9.05 11.04
CA ASN A 51 20.62 -10.30 10.31
C ASN A 51 21.80 -11.06 9.67
N SER A 52 22.99 -10.49 9.43
CA SER A 52 24.03 -11.13 8.58
C SER A 52 25.11 -11.96 9.31
N ALA A 53 25.16 -11.97 10.64
CA ALA A 53 26.08 -12.88 11.33
C ALA A 53 25.64 -14.32 11.02
N PRO A 54 26.51 -15.23 10.55
CA PRO A 54 26.13 -16.61 10.28
C PRO A 54 25.39 -17.20 11.47
N LEU A 55 24.27 -17.88 11.22
CA LEU A 55 23.66 -18.72 12.24
C LEU A 55 24.69 -19.79 12.59
N THR A 56 25.37 -19.59 13.71
CA THR A 56 26.35 -20.54 14.21
C THR A 56 25.63 -21.47 15.17
N GLY A 57 25.74 -22.77 14.91
CA GLY A 57 25.09 -23.81 15.70
C GLY A 57 23.86 -24.43 15.01
N PRO A 58 23.39 -25.57 15.52
CA PRO A 58 22.24 -26.27 14.99
C PRO A 58 20.94 -25.50 15.26
N VAL A 59 20.06 -25.39 14.26
CA VAL A 59 18.63 -25.15 14.51
C VAL A 59 18.05 -26.46 15.02
N ASP A 60 17.62 -26.46 16.28
CA ASP A 60 17.14 -27.65 16.98
C ASP A 60 15.71 -27.49 17.50
N ALA A 61 15.18 -28.53 18.16
CA ALA A 61 13.84 -28.54 18.73
C ALA A 61 13.60 -27.49 19.84
N ALA A 62 14.65 -26.81 20.32
CA ALA A 62 14.57 -25.78 21.34
C ALA A 62 14.67 -24.36 20.77
N THR A 63 15.20 -24.19 19.55
CA THR A 63 15.44 -22.88 18.93
C THR A 63 14.18 -22.01 18.92
N PHE A 64 13.12 -22.48 18.28
CA PHE A 64 11.86 -21.73 18.17
C PHE A 64 11.14 -21.57 19.52
N ARG A 65 11.24 -22.56 20.40
CA ARG A 65 10.70 -22.49 21.76
C ARG A 65 11.36 -21.38 22.57
N THR A 66 12.68 -21.21 22.42
CA THR A 66 13.46 -20.18 23.10
C THR A 66 13.08 -18.80 22.59
N ILE A 67 12.94 -18.64 21.27
CA ILE A 67 12.47 -17.40 20.66
C ILE A 67 11.07 -17.05 21.18
N ALA A 68 10.13 -17.98 21.10
CA ALA A 68 8.77 -17.77 21.58
C ALA A 68 8.74 -17.33 23.04
N LYS A 69 9.41 -18.06 23.95
CA LYS A 69 9.48 -17.67 25.37
C LYS A 69 10.07 -16.27 25.60
N ALA A 70 11.07 -15.88 24.83
CA ALA A 70 11.73 -14.59 24.99
C ALA A 70 10.96 -13.43 24.34
N GLN A 71 10.24 -13.69 23.25
CA GLN A 71 9.63 -12.64 22.42
C GLN A 71 8.13 -12.50 22.63
N SER A 72 7.40 -13.56 22.99
CA SER A 72 5.96 -13.46 23.26
C SER A 72 5.56 -12.39 24.30
N PRO A 73 6.34 -12.07 25.36
CA PRO A 73 6.01 -10.98 26.28
C PRO A 73 5.90 -9.59 25.61
N MET A 74 6.47 -9.38 24.43
CA MET A 74 6.37 -8.11 23.70
C MET A 74 5.12 -8.01 22.81
N VAL A 75 4.43 -9.13 22.59
CA VAL A 75 3.27 -9.23 21.70
C VAL A 75 2.00 -9.04 22.52
N VAL A 76 1.08 -8.24 21.99
CA VAL A 76 -0.17 -7.88 22.66
C VAL A 76 -1.36 -8.23 21.78
N SER A 77 -2.50 -8.54 22.41
CA SER A 77 -3.79 -8.58 21.74
C SER A 77 -4.35 -7.16 21.70
N ILE A 78 -4.95 -6.79 20.58
CA ILE A 78 -5.60 -5.50 20.36
C ILE A 78 -7.07 -5.76 20.05
N ARG A 79 -7.96 -5.18 20.86
CA ARG A 79 -9.40 -5.18 20.62
C ARG A 79 -9.85 -3.77 20.26
N THR A 80 -10.66 -3.65 19.23
CA THR A 80 -11.21 -2.37 18.80
C THR A 80 -12.73 -2.40 18.74
N GLU A 81 -13.36 -1.28 19.10
CA GLU A 81 -14.80 -1.08 18.97
C GLU A 81 -15.07 0.01 17.93
N SER A 82 -15.82 -0.31 16.86
CA SER A 82 -16.21 0.65 15.82
C SER A 82 -17.72 0.87 15.81
N ARG A 83 -18.13 2.12 15.52
CA ARG A 83 -19.53 2.52 15.33
C ARG A 83 -19.94 2.60 13.84
N GLN A 84 -19.07 2.21 12.91
CA GLN A 84 -19.25 2.40 11.46
C GLN A 84 -19.48 1.10 10.65
N ARG A 85 -20.01 1.29 9.43
CA ARG A 85 -20.60 0.29 8.52
C ARG A 85 -19.57 -0.78 8.09
N THR A 86 -19.84 -2.03 8.42
CA THR A 86 -18.99 -3.24 8.31
C THR A 86 -18.47 -3.61 6.91
N GLN A 87 -18.77 -2.82 5.87
CA GLN A 87 -18.67 -3.23 4.47
C GLN A 87 -17.24 -3.25 3.91
N ASP A 88 -16.37 -2.32 4.31
CA ASP A 88 -15.01 -2.22 3.74
C ASP A 88 -14.06 -3.31 4.26
N LEU A 89 -14.21 -3.73 5.52
CA LEU A 89 -13.35 -4.75 6.12
C LEU A 89 -13.73 -6.16 5.65
N SER A 90 -15.02 -6.42 5.38
CA SER A 90 -15.45 -7.72 4.90
C SER A 90 -14.95 -8.00 3.48
N GLU A 91 -14.92 -7.01 2.60
CA GLU A 91 -14.32 -7.15 1.26
C GLU A 91 -12.81 -7.49 1.34
N PHE A 92 -12.08 -6.87 2.27
CA PHE A 92 -10.64 -7.15 2.48
C PHE A 92 -10.35 -8.59 2.94
N PHE A 93 -11.22 -9.19 3.76
CA PHE A 93 -11.06 -10.54 4.30
C PHE A 93 -11.80 -11.64 3.50
N GLY A 94 -12.35 -11.33 2.33
CA GLY A 94 -12.99 -12.32 1.46
C GLY A 94 -14.49 -12.57 1.75
N GLY A 95 -15.18 -11.59 2.33
CA GLY A 95 -16.63 -11.53 2.49
C GLY A 95 -17.11 -11.46 3.95
N ASP A 96 -18.39 -11.14 4.12
CA ASP A 96 -19.04 -10.97 5.43
C ASP A 96 -18.99 -12.23 6.30
N ASP A 97 -19.08 -13.43 5.72
CA ASP A 97 -19.10 -14.70 6.47
C ASP A 97 -17.75 -15.00 7.15
N LEU A 98 -16.63 -14.65 6.51
CA LEU A 98 -15.30 -14.78 7.11
C LEU A 98 -15.09 -13.70 8.16
N PHE A 99 -15.43 -12.46 7.84
CA PHE A 99 -15.32 -11.39 8.81
C PHE A 99 -16.16 -11.66 10.07
N GLU A 100 -17.42 -12.11 9.92
CA GLU A 100 -18.31 -12.44 11.04
C GLU A 100 -17.85 -13.69 11.83
N ARG A 101 -17.37 -14.74 11.14
CA ARG A 101 -16.88 -15.95 11.80
C ARG A 101 -15.57 -15.74 12.56
N PHE A 102 -14.73 -14.81 12.09
CA PHE A 102 -13.41 -14.56 12.66
C PHE A 102 -13.38 -13.37 13.62
N PHE A 103 -13.97 -12.22 13.30
CA PHE A 103 -13.93 -11.02 14.16
C PHE A 103 -15.14 -10.88 15.10
N GLY A 104 -16.15 -11.75 14.95
CA GLY A 104 -17.31 -11.82 15.83
C GLY A 104 -18.53 -11.10 15.25
N GLY A 105 -19.41 -11.87 14.62
CA GLY A 105 -20.77 -11.44 14.28
C GLY A 105 -21.72 -11.54 15.49
N PRO A 106 -22.82 -10.75 15.55
CA PRO A 106 -23.74 -10.67 16.70
C PRO A 106 -24.47 -11.97 17.09
N ASN A 107 -24.19 -13.11 16.45
CA ASN A 107 -24.94 -14.35 16.61
C ASN A 107 -24.16 -15.53 17.23
N MET A 108 -22.94 -15.32 17.75
CA MET A 108 -22.20 -16.36 18.50
C MET A 108 -22.73 -16.61 19.93
N GLY A 109 -24.05 -16.54 20.13
CA GLY A 109 -24.66 -16.59 21.46
C GLY A 109 -26.03 -17.26 21.57
N ALA A 110 -26.53 -17.95 20.53
CA ALA A 110 -27.76 -18.73 20.67
C ALA A 110 -27.74 -19.98 19.78
N PRO A 111 -27.81 -21.20 20.35
CA PRO A 111 -28.14 -22.37 19.55
C PRO A 111 -29.56 -22.15 19.01
N ASN A 112 -29.69 -22.02 17.68
CA ASN A 112 -30.98 -21.94 17.00
C ASN A 112 -31.70 -23.30 17.08
N GLN A 113 -32.21 -23.64 18.26
CA GLN A 113 -33.15 -24.73 18.45
C GLN A 113 -34.54 -24.20 18.17
N ASN A 114 -34.94 -24.19 16.90
CA ASN A 114 -36.34 -24.10 16.53
C ASN A 114 -36.70 -25.21 15.54
N PRO A 115 -37.09 -26.40 16.02
CA PRO A 115 -37.62 -27.46 15.18
C PRO A 115 -39.12 -27.21 14.94
N ARG A 116 -39.46 -26.30 14.02
CA ARG A 116 -40.76 -26.25 13.32
C ARG A 116 -40.76 -25.16 12.26
N GLY A 117 -40.86 -25.56 11.00
CA GLY A 117 -40.86 -24.68 9.83
C GLY A 117 -42.10 -23.80 9.72
N GLN A 118 -42.09 -22.64 10.39
CA GLN A 118 -43.02 -21.55 10.12
C GLN A 118 -42.22 -20.31 9.68
N GLN A 119 -42.38 -19.94 8.42
CA GLN A 119 -41.80 -18.73 7.81
C GLN A 119 -42.50 -17.50 8.40
N GLN A 120 -41.78 -16.68 9.17
CA GLN A 120 -42.24 -15.35 9.55
C GLN A 120 -41.86 -14.34 8.45
N PRO A 121 -42.73 -13.35 8.14
CA PRO A 121 -42.43 -12.33 7.14
C PRO A 121 -41.27 -11.43 7.59
N PRO A 122 -40.48 -10.87 6.64
CA PRO A 122 -39.28 -10.11 6.96
C PRO A 122 -39.65 -8.82 7.71
N ARG A 123 -39.29 -8.77 9.00
CA ARG A 123 -39.30 -7.52 9.77
C ARG A 123 -38.31 -6.55 9.14
N ARG A 124 -38.78 -5.37 8.73
CA ARG A 124 -37.98 -4.17 8.44
C ARG A 124 -37.04 -3.92 9.63
N GLN A 125 -35.78 -4.30 9.50
CA GLN A 125 -34.75 -3.97 10.49
C GLN A 125 -34.45 -2.47 10.34
N GLN A 126 -34.85 -1.66 11.32
CA GLN A 126 -34.29 -0.32 11.46
C GLN A 126 -32.77 -0.44 11.63
N PRO A 127 -31.96 0.42 11.00
CA PRO A 127 -30.51 0.44 11.22
C PRO A 127 -30.28 0.82 12.68
N ARG A 128 -29.96 -0.18 13.51
CA ARG A 128 -29.41 0.07 14.84
C ARG A 128 -27.95 0.44 14.63
N ASP A 129 -27.45 1.42 15.39
CA ASP A 129 -26.03 1.64 15.57
C ASP A 129 -25.40 0.34 16.08
N ARG A 130 -24.82 -0.44 15.16
CA ARG A 130 -24.17 -1.72 15.48
C ARG A 130 -22.75 -1.40 15.89
N THR A 131 -22.41 -1.71 17.13
CA THR A 131 -21.02 -1.72 17.58
C THR A 131 -20.41 -3.04 17.13
N THR A 132 -19.43 -2.99 16.23
CA THR A 132 -18.68 -4.15 15.78
C THR A 132 -17.38 -4.20 16.56
N GLN A 133 -17.00 -5.38 17.04
CA GLN A 133 -15.71 -5.61 17.67
C GLN A 133 -14.77 -6.25 16.65
N ALA A 134 -13.54 -5.78 16.59
CA ALA A 134 -12.47 -6.42 15.84
C ALA A 134 -11.31 -6.74 16.79
N ALA A 135 -10.54 -7.77 16.45
CA ALA A 135 -9.40 -8.23 17.23
C ALA A 135 -8.19 -8.43 16.32
N GLY A 136 -7.03 -8.01 16.77
CA GLY A 136 -5.75 -8.19 16.09
C GLY A 136 -4.63 -8.32 17.11
N SER A 137 -3.40 -8.26 16.62
CA SER A 137 -2.18 -8.26 17.42
C SER A 137 -1.40 -6.97 17.24
N GLY A 138 -0.49 -6.71 18.16
CA GLY A 138 0.56 -5.71 18.02
C GLY A 138 1.81 -6.13 18.75
N PHE A 139 2.86 -5.33 18.68
CA PHE A 139 4.07 -5.54 19.47
C PHE A 139 4.67 -4.23 19.97
N ILE A 140 5.24 -4.30 21.16
CA ILE A 140 5.76 -3.15 21.89
C ILE A 140 7.12 -2.74 21.32
N ILE A 141 7.28 -1.45 21.02
CA ILE A 141 8.51 -0.89 20.45
C ILE A 141 9.21 0.13 21.36
N SER A 142 8.63 0.46 22.51
CA SER A 142 9.22 1.35 23.51
C SER A 142 8.69 1.06 24.91
N LYS A 143 9.52 1.34 25.92
CA LYS A 143 9.15 1.38 27.34
C LYS A 143 8.10 2.46 27.67
N ASP A 144 7.85 3.39 26.75
CA ASP A 144 6.80 4.42 26.85
C ASP A 144 5.40 3.89 26.46
N GLY A 145 5.28 2.60 26.15
CA GLY A 145 4.00 1.99 25.78
C GLY A 145 3.60 2.17 24.33
N PHE A 146 4.55 2.47 23.44
CA PHE A 146 4.30 2.49 22.00
C PHE A 146 4.22 1.08 21.44
N ILE A 147 3.19 0.82 20.64
CA ILE A 147 2.88 -0.48 20.03
C ILE A 147 2.68 -0.29 18.53
N LEU A 148 3.34 -1.11 17.72
CA LEU A 148 3.06 -1.23 16.29
C LEU A 148 2.00 -2.29 16.02
N THR A 149 1.14 -2.02 15.06
CA THR A 149 0.12 -2.94 14.52
C THR A 149 -0.20 -2.53 13.07
N ASN A 150 -1.16 -3.20 12.43
CA ASN A 150 -1.65 -2.79 11.11
C ASN A 150 -2.63 -1.61 11.19
N ASN A 151 -2.74 -0.84 10.10
CA ASN A 151 -3.74 0.23 10.01
C ASN A 151 -5.16 -0.34 10.09
N HIS A 152 -5.45 -1.41 9.34
CA HIS A 152 -6.79 -1.99 9.30
C HIS A 152 -7.29 -2.53 10.65
N VAL A 153 -6.39 -2.81 11.60
CA VAL A 153 -6.77 -3.25 12.96
C VAL A 153 -7.39 -2.11 13.77
N VAL A 154 -6.94 -0.87 13.55
CA VAL A 154 -7.29 0.30 14.36
C VAL A 154 -8.10 1.35 13.59
N GLU A 155 -8.32 1.14 12.30
CA GLU A 155 -9.08 2.05 11.45
C GLU A 155 -10.55 2.15 11.88
N GLY A 156 -11.06 3.38 12.01
CA GLY A 156 -12.44 3.63 12.45
C GLY A 156 -12.73 3.23 13.91
N ALA A 157 -11.72 2.81 14.68
CA ALA A 157 -11.88 2.42 16.06
C ALA A 157 -12.24 3.65 16.93
N SER A 158 -13.37 3.56 17.63
CA SER A 158 -13.80 4.53 18.65
C SER A 158 -13.19 4.25 20.03
N LYS A 159 -12.78 3.00 20.28
CA LYS A 159 -12.06 2.56 21.47
C LYS A 159 -11.06 1.48 21.08
N ILE A 160 -9.87 1.51 21.70
CA ILE A 160 -8.81 0.52 21.53
C ILE A 160 -8.38 0.03 22.90
N GLU A 161 -8.40 -1.29 23.08
CA GLU A 161 -7.99 -1.98 24.30
C GLU A 161 -6.85 -2.94 23.97
N VAL A 162 -5.88 -3.04 24.86
CA VAL A 162 -4.67 -3.84 24.72
C VAL A 162 -4.57 -4.81 25.89
N GLN A 163 -4.29 -6.08 25.60
CA GLN A 163 -4.06 -7.12 26.60
C GLN A 163 -2.68 -7.76 26.41
N PHE A 164 -1.93 -7.93 27.50
CA PHE A 164 -0.57 -8.47 27.46
C PHE A 164 -0.52 -9.99 27.61
N PHE A 165 0.65 -10.57 27.32
CA PHE A 165 0.81 -12.02 27.33
C PHE A 165 0.55 -12.70 28.67
N HIS A 166 0.90 -12.05 29.77
CA HIS A 166 0.94 -12.65 31.12
C HIS A 166 -0.25 -12.22 31.99
N ASP A 167 -1.25 -11.57 31.41
CA ASP A 167 -2.42 -11.12 32.16
C ASP A 167 -3.37 -12.30 32.35
N ASP A 168 -3.09 -13.12 33.37
CA ASP A 168 -3.98 -14.20 33.83
C ASP A 168 -5.35 -13.67 34.31
N ASP A 169 -5.43 -12.36 34.60
CA ASP A 169 -6.58 -11.67 35.18
C ASP A 169 -7.49 -10.94 34.16
N GLU A 170 -7.34 -11.21 32.84
CA GLU A 170 -8.10 -10.54 31.77
C GLU A 170 -8.00 -8.99 31.82
N GLU A 171 -6.85 -8.44 32.24
CA GLU A 171 -6.67 -6.99 32.33
C GLU A 171 -6.55 -6.35 30.93
N TYR A 172 -7.27 -5.25 30.72
CA TYR A 172 -7.25 -4.47 29.49
C TYR A 172 -6.75 -3.06 29.75
N TYR A 173 -5.84 -2.60 28.89
CA TYR A 173 -5.26 -1.28 28.93
C TYR A 173 -5.77 -0.46 27.76
N GLU A 174 -6.29 0.75 28.02
CA GLU A 174 -6.71 1.64 26.95
C GLU A 174 -5.50 2.13 26.14
N ALA A 175 -5.65 2.21 24.81
CA ALA A 175 -4.66 2.79 23.93
C ALA A 175 -5.28 3.83 22.99
N LYS A 176 -4.44 4.75 22.50
CA LYS A 176 -4.81 5.78 21.52
C LYS A 176 -3.97 5.64 20.27
N VAL A 177 -4.58 5.91 19.12
CA VAL A 177 -3.85 6.04 17.86
C VAL A 177 -2.95 7.27 17.93
N VAL A 178 -1.66 7.07 17.71
CA VAL A 178 -0.66 8.14 17.60
C VAL A 178 -0.58 8.59 16.15
N GLY A 179 -0.49 7.63 15.24
CA GLY A 179 -0.47 7.87 13.80
C GLY A 179 -0.78 6.61 13.02
N ARG A 180 -1.24 6.79 11.78
CA ARG A 180 -1.62 5.70 10.89
C ARG A 180 -1.12 5.94 9.47
N ASP A 181 -0.91 4.85 8.77
CA ASP A 181 -0.49 4.82 7.38
C ASP A 181 -1.29 3.78 6.58
N PRO A 182 -2.35 4.20 5.87
CA PRO A 182 -3.13 3.29 5.03
C PRO A 182 -2.32 2.67 3.88
N LEU A 183 -1.29 3.37 3.35
CA LEU A 183 -0.54 2.87 2.20
C LEU A 183 0.41 1.73 2.54
N THR A 184 0.95 1.74 3.76
CA THR A 184 1.81 0.65 4.24
C THR A 184 1.07 -0.32 5.14
N ASP A 185 -0.22 -0.09 5.37
CA ASP A 185 -1.04 -0.79 6.35
C ASP A 185 -0.37 -0.86 7.73
N SER A 186 0.15 0.28 8.21
CA SER A 186 0.89 0.37 9.48
C SER A 186 0.27 1.40 10.39
N ALA A 187 0.19 1.11 11.69
CA ALA A 187 -0.25 2.06 12.70
C ALA A 187 0.63 2.01 13.94
N LEU A 188 0.73 3.16 14.59
CA LEU A 188 1.36 3.32 15.89
C LEU A 188 0.27 3.71 16.89
N ILE A 189 0.11 2.90 17.93
CA ILE A 189 -0.75 3.22 19.07
C ILE A 189 0.12 3.40 20.32
N GLN A 190 -0.43 4.07 21.32
CA GLN A 190 0.21 4.25 22.61
C GLN A 190 -0.77 3.98 23.74
N LEU A 191 -0.31 3.23 24.74
CA LEU A 191 -1.06 3.01 25.96
C LEU A 191 -1.33 4.33 26.70
N VAL A 192 -2.56 4.51 27.16
CA VAL A 192 -2.95 5.64 28.01
C VAL A 192 -2.32 5.49 29.40
N GLU A 193 -2.38 4.27 29.94
CA GLU A 193 -1.74 3.87 31.19
C GLU A 193 -0.94 2.60 30.97
N LYS A 194 0.23 2.49 31.63
CA LYS A 194 1.15 1.36 31.45
C LYS A 194 0.94 0.32 32.55
N PRO A 195 1.16 -0.98 32.28
CA PRO A 195 1.18 -2.00 33.32
C PRO A 195 2.27 -1.70 34.35
N SER A 196 2.10 -2.22 35.56
CA SER A 196 3.04 -2.04 36.68
C SER A 196 4.38 -2.78 36.47
N GLY A 197 4.43 -3.72 35.52
CA GLY A 197 5.61 -4.50 35.15
C GLY A 197 6.45 -3.89 34.02
N ASP A 198 7.66 -4.43 33.86
CA ASP A 198 8.59 -4.04 32.81
C ASP A 198 8.12 -4.49 31.43
N LEU A 199 8.00 -3.57 30.47
CA LEU A 199 7.63 -3.91 29.10
C LEU A 199 8.78 -4.59 28.36
N THR A 200 8.53 -5.75 27.74
CA THR A 200 9.49 -6.35 26.81
C THR A 200 9.39 -5.64 25.48
N VAL A 201 10.51 -5.12 24.97
CA VAL A 201 10.55 -4.29 23.76
C VAL A 201 11.14 -5.06 22.59
N ALA A 202 10.47 -5.01 21.46
CA ALA A 202 10.91 -5.62 20.22
C ALA A 202 12.22 -5.02 19.71
N ARG A 203 13.09 -5.88 19.19
CA ARG A 203 14.27 -5.46 18.41
C ARG A 203 13.95 -5.56 16.92
N PHE A 204 14.28 -4.54 16.15
CA PHE A 204 14.14 -4.59 14.69
C PHE A 204 15.36 -5.25 14.08
N GLY A 205 15.12 -6.17 13.14
CA GLY A 205 16.14 -6.67 12.22
C GLY A 205 16.22 -5.79 10.99
N ASP A 206 16.78 -6.35 9.91
CA ASP A 206 16.83 -5.74 8.59
C ASP A 206 16.12 -6.60 7.53
N SER A 207 14.90 -6.20 7.17
CA SER A 207 14.13 -6.96 6.18
C SER A 207 14.77 -7.02 4.79
N SER A 208 15.72 -6.12 4.48
CA SER A 208 16.42 -6.12 3.18
C SER A 208 17.45 -7.25 3.04
N GLN A 209 17.82 -7.88 4.16
CA GLN A 209 18.75 -9.01 4.20
C GLN A 209 18.06 -10.37 4.21
N MET A 210 16.73 -10.39 4.21
CA MET A 210 15.97 -11.64 4.22
C MET A 210 15.95 -12.26 2.82
N GLU A 211 16.20 -13.56 2.75
CA GLU A 211 16.20 -14.32 1.51
C GLU A 211 15.21 -15.48 1.56
N PRO A 212 14.67 -15.94 0.40
CA PRO A 212 13.87 -17.14 0.35
C PRO A 212 14.59 -18.34 0.99
N GLY A 213 13.93 -19.02 1.92
CA GLY A 213 14.48 -20.12 2.70
C GLY A 213 14.90 -19.74 4.13
N ASP A 214 15.01 -18.46 4.46
CA ASP A 214 15.28 -18.02 5.82
C ASP A 214 14.14 -18.39 6.77
N TRP A 215 14.48 -19.04 7.89
CA TRP A 215 13.52 -19.38 8.93
C TRP A 215 12.90 -18.14 9.58
N VAL A 216 11.58 -18.17 9.71
CA VAL A 216 10.80 -17.13 10.35
C VAL A 216 9.76 -17.71 11.30
N MET A 217 9.37 -16.89 12.28
CA MET A 217 8.34 -17.20 13.25
C MET A 217 7.33 -16.06 13.29
N ALA A 218 6.05 -16.36 13.10
CA ALA A 218 4.98 -15.42 13.35
C ALA A 218 4.42 -15.65 14.75
N ILE A 219 4.21 -14.55 15.48
CA ILE A 219 3.57 -14.57 16.80
C ILE A 219 2.35 -13.64 16.75
N GLY A 220 1.24 -14.09 17.32
CA GLY A 220 0.08 -13.25 17.59
C GLY A 220 -0.74 -13.76 18.77
N ASN A 221 -1.74 -12.98 19.16
CA ASN A 221 -2.65 -13.28 20.25
C ASN A 221 -4.12 -13.02 19.84
N PRO A 222 -4.72 -13.89 19.01
CA PRO A 222 -6.14 -13.80 18.70
C PRO A 222 -6.99 -13.94 19.97
N PHE A 223 -7.87 -12.97 20.25
CA PHE A 223 -8.97 -13.09 21.24
C PHE A 223 -8.56 -13.35 22.69
N GLY A 224 -7.29 -13.21 23.05
CA GLY A 224 -6.81 -13.49 24.41
C GLY A 224 -6.89 -14.97 24.83
N LEU A 225 -7.19 -15.89 23.91
CA LEU A 225 -7.51 -17.29 24.22
C LEU A 225 -6.32 -18.26 24.16
N ALA A 226 -5.21 -17.87 23.51
CA ALA A 226 -3.91 -18.54 23.58
C ALA A 226 -3.00 -17.89 22.52
N HIS A 227 -1.82 -17.46 22.96
CA HIS A 227 -0.75 -17.00 22.08
C HIS A 227 -0.46 -18.05 21.00
N THR A 228 -0.58 -17.63 19.74
CA THR A 228 -0.37 -18.49 18.59
C THR A 228 1.02 -18.21 18.03
N VAL A 229 1.83 -19.26 18.02
CA VAL A 229 3.15 -19.25 17.39
C VAL A 229 3.11 -20.18 16.19
N SER A 230 3.54 -19.67 15.03
CA SER A 230 3.74 -20.47 13.83
C SER A 230 5.14 -20.25 13.28
N VAL A 231 5.71 -21.30 12.69
CA VAL A 231 7.07 -21.28 12.14
C VAL A 231 6.99 -21.69 10.68
N GLY A 232 7.79 -21.02 9.86
CA GLY A 232 7.94 -21.31 8.44
C GLY A 232 9.23 -20.68 7.92
N VAL A 233 9.26 -20.40 6.63
CA VAL A 233 10.36 -19.72 5.95
C VAL A 233 9.85 -18.48 5.22
N VAL A 234 10.76 -17.57 4.89
CA VAL A 234 10.52 -16.60 3.82
C VAL A 234 10.38 -17.40 2.52
N SER A 235 9.23 -17.30 1.87
CA SER A 235 8.96 -17.95 0.58
C SER A 235 9.36 -17.05 -0.60
N ALA A 236 9.23 -15.73 -0.43
CA ALA A 236 9.63 -14.73 -1.41
C ALA A 236 9.73 -13.34 -0.75
N THR A 237 10.51 -12.44 -1.35
CA THR A 237 10.54 -11.02 -0.99
C THR A 237 10.08 -10.16 -2.18
N GLY A 238 9.64 -8.92 -1.91
CA GLY A 238 9.28 -7.97 -2.97
C GLY A 238 7.95 -8.28 -3.68
N ARG A 239 7.02 -9.01 -3.04
CA ARG A 239 5.74 -9.38 -3.66
C ARG A 239 4.75 -8.23 -3.60
N ASN A 240 4.32 -7.75 -4.76
CA ASN A 240 3.20 -6.80 -4.90
C ASN A 240 1.87 -7.58 -5.01
N ALA A 241 1.46 -8.23 -3.92
CA ALA A 241 0.36 -9.20 -3.90
C ALA A 241 -1.03 -8.58 -3.80
N PHE A 242 -1.18 -7.48 -3.06
CA PHE A 242 -2.47 -6.84 -2.79
C PHE A 242 -2.39 -5.32 -2.92
N ASP A 243 -3.54 -4.72 -3.25
CA ASP A 243 -3.76 -3.29 -3.18
C ASP A 243 -4.24 -2.96 -1.76
N PHE A 244 -3.38 -2.39 -0.91
CA PHE A 244 -3.81 -1.84 0.39
C PHE A 244 -4.62 -0.55 0.23
N THR A 245 -4.46 0.08 -0.93
CA THR A 245 -5.25 1.20 -1.41
C THR A 245 -5.41 1.00 -2.91
N PRO A 246 -6.58 1.31 -3.51
CA PRO A 246 -6.84 1.06 -4.92
C PRO A 246 -5.69 1.52 -5.83
N GLY A 247 -5.14 0.60 -6.63
CA GLY A 247 -4.04 0.90 -7.55
C GLY A 247 -2.67 1.15 -6.90
N ARG A 248 -2.52 0.92 -5.58
CA ARG A 248 -1.28 1.15 -4.84
C ARG A 248 -0.86 -0.11 -4.09
N ARG A 249 0.16 -0.77 -4.63
CA ARG A 249 0.82 -1.94 -4.03
C ARG A 249 2.12 -1.54 -3.37
N GLN A 250 2.48 -2.26 -2.32
CA GLN A 250 3.81 -2.21 -1.75
C GLN A 250 4.46 -3.60 -1.77
N PRO A 251 5.80 -3.68 -1.82
CA PRO A 251 6.50 -4.94 -1.72
C PRO A 251 6.32 -5.58 -0.34
N LEU A 252 5.86 -6.83 -0.31
CA LEU A 252 5.67 -7.64 0.90
C LEU A 252 6.69 -8.77 1.00
N ILE A 253 6.90 -9.25 2.22
CA ILE A 253 7.52 -10.53 2.51
C ILE A 253 6.43 -11.61 2.45
N GLN A 254 6.64 -12.65 1.66
CA GLN A 254 5.79 -13.84 1.64
C GLN A 254 6.39 -14.91 2.54
N THR A 255 5.56 -15.60 3.32
CA THR A 255 5.95 -16.71 4.18
C THR A 255 4.91 -17.83 4.17
N ASP A 256 5.35 -19.06 4.42
CA ASP A 256 4.47 -20.21 4.66
C ASP A 256 4.19 -20.43 6.16
N ALA A 257 4.78 -19.61 7.04
CA ALA A 257 4.37 -19.55 8.44
C ALA A 257 2.87 -19.22 8.50
N ALA A 258 2.13 -19.97 9.32
CA ALA A 258 0.69 -19.81 9.41
C ALA A 258 0.32 -18.43 9.99
N ILE A 259 -0.01 -17.49 9.11
CA ILE A 259 -0.69 -16.23 9.41
C ILE A 259 -2.19 -16.51 9.32
N ASN A 260 -2.96 -16.24 10.37
CA ASN A 260 -4.42 -16.35 10.37
C ASN A 260 -5.00 -15.09 11.05
N PRO A 261 -6.31 -14.81 10.91
CA PRO A 261 -6.96 -13.74 11.67
C PRO A 261 -6.59 -13.81 13.16
N GLY A 262 -6.13 -12.69 13.69
CA GLY A 262 -5.59 -12.56 15.04
C GLY A 262 -4.05 -12.56 15.15
N ASN A 263 -3.31 -13.03 14.14
CA ASN A 263 -1.86 -12.75 14.02
C ASN A 263 -1.58 -11.44 13.27
N SER A 264 -2.56 -10.89 12.55
CA SER A 264 -2.46 -9.59 11.87
C SER A 264 -2.08 -8.49 12.85
N GLY A 265 -1.08 -7.69 12.50
CA GLY A 265 -0.46 -6.66 13.33
C GLY A 265 0.65 -7.18 14.26
N GLY A 266 0.75 -8.50 14.46
CA GLY A 266 1.82 -9.14 15.22
C GLY A 266 3.14 -9.23 14.43
N PRO A 267 4.26 -9.54 15.09
CA PRO A 267 5.57 -9.57 14.45
C PRO A 267 5.80 -10.86 13.66
N LEU A 268 6.51 -10.71 12.53
CA LEU A 268 7.25 -11.78 11.87
C LEU A 268 8.72 -11.67 12.29
N LEU A 269 9.25 -12.70 12.93
CA LEU A 269 10.57 -12.72 13.55
C LEU A 269 11.53 -13.58 12.74
N ASN A 270 12.79 -13.16 12.66
CA ASN A 270 13.87 -14.06 12.26
C ASN A 270 14.24 -15.02 13.41
N VAL A 271 15.15 -15.96 13.16
CA VAL A 271 15.65 -16.90 14.17
C VAL A 271 16.49 -16.28 15.30
N ARG A 272 16.76 -14.97 15.27
CA ARG A 272 17.38 -14.22 16.39
C ARG A 272 16.32 -13.54 17.28
N GLY A 273 15.04 -13.72 16.94
CA GLY A 273 13.92 -13.04 17.62
C GLY A 273 13.85 -11.55 17.30
N GLU A 274 14.40 -11.12 16.17
CA GLU A 274 14.30 -9.74 15.69
C GLU A 274 13.14 -9.62 14.69
N VAL A 275 12.37 -8.54 14.79
CA VAL A 275 11.24 -8.27 13.90
C VAL A 275 11.76 -7.95 12.51
N ILE A 276 11.35 -8.75 11.52
CA ILE A 276 11.65 -8.54 10.09
C ILE A 276 10.39 -8.15 9.29
N GLY A 277 9.20 -8.26 9.89
CA GLY A 277 7.97 -7.71 9.31
C GLY A 277 6.80 -7.67 10.28
N ILE A 278 5.69 -7.09 9.82
CA ILE A 278 4.39 -7.07 10.51
C ILE A 278 3.42 -7.95 9.72
N ASN A 279 2.93 -9.02 10.30
CA ASN A 279 1.96 -9.93 9.66
C ASN A 279 0.72 -9.13 9.27
N THR A 280 0.25 -9.20 8.03
CA THR A 280 -0.89 -8.38 7.56
C THR A 280 -2.04 -9.23 7.03
N ALA A 281 -1.79 -10.02 5.99
CA ALA A 281 -2.84 -10.69 5.23
C ALA A 281 -2.42 -12.10 4.79
N ILE A 282 -3.42 -12.90 4.39
CA ILE A 282 -3.23 -14.18 3.72
C ILE A 282 -3.81 -14.12 2.31
N TYR A 283 -3.24 -14.92 1.41
CA TYR A 283 -3.98 -15.30 0.22
C TYR A 283 -4.85 -16.51 0.56
N SER A 284 -6.14 -16.28 0.81
CA SER A 284 -7.14 -17.33 0.81
C SER A 284 -7.68 -17.48 -0.61
N GLY A 285 -7.06 -18.36 -1.40
CA GLY A 285 -7.61 -18.70 -2.71
C GLY A 285 -9.07 -19.10 -2.54
N GLY A 286 -9.97 -18.51 -3.34
CA GLY A 286 -11.39 -18.84 -3.31
C GLY A 286 -11.59 -20.33 -3.52
N SER A 287 -11.74 -21.06 -2.42
CA SER A 287 -11.97 -22.49 -2.44
C SER A 287 -13.41 -22.72 -2.85
N ALA A 288 -13.64 -23.60 -3.83
CA ALA A 288 -14.95 -24.09 -4.25
C ALA A 288 -15.78 -24.74 -3.12
N LEU A 289 -15.23 -24.82 -1.91
CA LEU A 289 -15.83 -25.38 -0.70
C LEU A 289 -16.08 -24.33 0.41
N GLY A 290 -15.99 -23.02 0.11
CA GLY A 290 -16.34 -21.96 1.07
C GLY A 290 -15.44 -21.92 2.33
N THR A 291 -14.26 -22.52 2.26
CA THR A 291 -13.29 -22.51 3.37
C THR A 291 -12.11 -21.60 3.00
N SER A 292 -12.05 -20.44 3.64
CA SER A 292 -10.90 -19.53 3.56
C SER A 292 -10.10 -19.62 4.85
N GLY A 293 -8.85 -20.04 4.72
CA GLY A 293 -7.86 -20.14 5.77
C GLY A 293 -6.48 -20.12 5.14
N ASN A 294 -5.42 -20.03 5.95
CA ASN A 294 -4.06 -20.05 5.40
C ASN A 294 -3.79 -21.37 4.67
N ILE A 295 -3.41 -21.27 3.39
CA ILE A 295 -3.06 -22.41 2.53
C ILE A 295 -1.53 -22.55 2.31
N GLY A 296 -0.72 -21.98 3.21
CA GLY A 296 0.74 -21.85 3.09
C GLY A 296 1.19 -20.56 2.40
N ILE A 297 0.34 -19.52 2.34
CA ILE A 297 0.66 -18.24 1.69
C ILE A 297 0.22 -17.08 2.59
N GLY A 298 1.12 -16.65 3.45
CA GLY A 298 0.98 -15.46 4.30
C GLY A 298 1.88 -14.31 3.84
N PHE A 299 1.52 -13.10 4.25
CA PHE A 299 2.26 -11.89 3.90
C PHE A 299 2.52 -10.99 5.12
N ALA A 300 3.69 -10.36 5.11
CA ALA A 300 4.10 -9.38 6.11
C ALA A 300 4.66 -8.12 5.46
N VAL A 301 4.33 -6.96 6.06
CA VAL A 301 4.92 -5.67 5.71
C VAL A 301 6.38 -5.66 6.20
N PRO A 302 7.38 -5.40 5.34
CA PRO A 302 8.79 -5.41 5.75
C PRO A 302 9.07 -4.39 6.86
N ILE A 303 9.85 -4.77 7.89
CA ILE A 303 10.11 -3.88 9.02
C ILE A 303 10.83 -2.59 8.60
N ASN A 304 11.65 -2.63 7.54
CA ASN A 304 12.32 -1.42 7.05
C ASN A 304 11.31 -0.40 6.49
N THR A 305 10.25 -0.85 5.84
CA THR A 305 9.15 0.02 5.39
C THR A 305 8.54 0.75 6.57
N VAL A 306 8.29 0.03 7.68
CA VAL A 306 7.73 0.62 8.90
C VAL A 306 8.73 1.55 9.59
N ARG A 307 10.01 1.17 9.63
CA ARG A 307 11.10 1.99 10.18
C ARG A 307 11.19 3.35 9.48
N ASP A 308 11.01 3.38 8.16
CA ASP A 308 11.08 4.62 7.37
C ASP A 308 9.89 5.54 7.67
N VAL A 309 8.69 5.01 7.93
CA VAL A 309 7.50 5.81 8.22
C VAL A 309 7.29 6.10 9.72
N LEU A 310 8.03 5.42 10.60
CA LEU A 310 7.88 5.53 12.05
C LEU A 310 8.00 6.97 12.59
N PRO A 311 8.92 7.83 12.10
CA PRO A 311 8.94 9.24 12.52
C PRO A 311 7.64 9.98 12.19
N GLY A 312 7.04 9.71 11.03
CA GLY A 312 5.75 10.28 10.62
C GLY A 312 4.58 9.73 11.44
N LEU A 313 4.60 8.42 11.75
CA LEU A 313 3.64 7.81 12.67
C LEU A 313 3.71 8.46 14.06
N ARG A 314 4.91 8.73 14.59
CA ARG A 314 5.09 9.42 15.88
C ARG A 314 4.61 10.87 15.86
N ALA A 315 4.73 11.54 14.72
CA ALA A 315 4.21 12.90 14.54
C ALA A 315 2.69 12.94 14.32
N GLY A 316 2.05 11.79 14.13
CA GLY A 316 0.61 11.66 13.85
C GLY A 316 0.17 12.06 12.44
N LYS A 317 1.11 12.44 11.57
CA LYS A 317 0.84 12.78 10.17
C LYS A 317 1.95 12.22 9.28
N ILE A 318 1.55 11.40 8.30
CA ILE A 318 2.41 10.98 7.19
C ILE A 318 1.96 11.71 5.95
N THR A 319 2.83 12.56 5.43
CA THR A 319 2.58 13.33 4.22
C THR A 319 3.34 12.69 3.07
N ARG A 320 2.64 12.39 1.98
CA ARG A 320 3.21 11.77 0.78
C ARG A 320 3.03 12.62 -0.46
N GLY A 321 3.95 12.45 -1.40
CA GLY A 321 3.88 13.07 -2.71
C GLY A 321 2.94 12.35 -3.68
N ARG A 322 2.32 13.11 -4.57
CA ARG A 322 1.70 12.63 -5.81
C ARG A 322 2.09 13.54 -6.99
N ILE A 323 2.18 12.94 -8.18
CA ILE A 323 2.33 13.68 -9.44
C ILE A 323 1.16 13.48 -10.41
N GLY A 324 0.25 12.54 -10.14
CA GLY A 324 -0.95 12.32 -10.96
C GLY A 324 -0.68 11.61 -12.29
N VAL A 325 -0.06 10.44 -12.24
CA VAL A 325 0.09 9.54 -13.40
C VAL A 325 -0.25 8.11 -13.00
N SER A 326 -0.82 7.36 -13.94
CA SER A 326 -0.91 5.90 -13.85
C SER A 326 0.19 5.31 -14.72
N VAL A 327 1.01 4.42 -14.17
CA VAL A 327 2.14 3.83 -14.89
C VAL A 327 2.05 2.32 -14.95
N ARG A 328 2.71 1.75 -15.97
CA ARG A 328 2.84 0.31 -16.15
C ARG A 328 4.23 -0.07 -16.66
N PRO A 329 4.64 -1.35 -16.55
CA PRO A 329 5.89 -1.83 -17.13
C PRO A 329 5.92 -1.62 -18.65
N VAL A 330 7.13 -1.44 -19.18
CA VAL A 330 7.40 -1.45 -20.63
C VAL A 330 7.31 -2.89 -21.14
N SER A 331 6.43 -3.15 -22.10
CA SER A 331 6.33 -4.45 -22.77
C SER A 331 7.50 -4.65 -23.75
N PRO A 332 7.85 -5.91 -24.11
CA PRO A 332 8.87 -6.16 -25.13
C PRO A 332 8.58 -5.46 -26.47
N ASP A 333 7.31 -5.46 -26.91
CA ASP A 333 6.89 -4.88 -28.18
C ASP A 333 6.98 -3.34 -28.18
N GLU A 334 6.85 -2.72 -27.00
CA GLU A 334 6.95 -1.27 -26.83
C GLU A 334 8.37 -0.74 -26.90
N VAL A 335 9.39 -1.59 -26.70
CA VAL A 335 10.79 -1.16 -26.82
C VAL A 335 11.06 -0.64 -28.22
N GLU A 336 10.62 -1.37 -29.23
CA GLU A 336 10.78 -0.98 -30.64
C GLU A 336 9.80 0.14 -31.01
N ALA A 337 8.52 -0.02 -30.67
CA ALA A 337 7.47 0.93 -31.04
C ALA A 337 7.71 2.35 -30.49
N LEU A 338 8.30 2.47 -29.30
CA LEU A 338 8.59 3.76 -28.66
C LEU A 338 10.06 4.20 -28.82
N SER A 339 10.85 3.46 -29.62
CA SER A 339 12.28 3.73 -29.86
C SER A 339 13.10 3.80 -28.58
N LEU A 340 12.86 2.88 -27.65
CA LEU A 340 13.58 2.75 -26.39
C LEU A 340 14.84 1.90 -26.58
N LYS A 341 15.87 2.15 -25.76
CA LYS A 341 17.10 1.35 -25.77
C LYS A 341 16.93 0.00 -25.08
N ASP A 342 16.07 -0.05 -24.08
CA ASP A 342 15.80 -1.21 -23.23
C ASP A 342 14.44 -1.03 -22.55
N ARG A 343 14.11 -1.95 -21.62
CA ARG A 343 12.82 -1.98 -20.91
C ARG A 343 12.79 -1.15 -19.62
N ARG A 344 13.81 -0.33 -19.34
CA ARG A 344 13.84 0.50 -18.12
C ARG A 344 12.81 1.62 -18.21
N GLY A 345 12.31 2.02 -17.04
CA GLY A 345 11.36 3.10 -16.89
C GLY A 345 9.92 2.64 -16.63
N ALA A 346 9.02 3.60 -16.68
CA ALA A 346 7.60 3.42 -16.43
C ALA A 346 6.79 4.09 -17.55
N VAL A 347 5.99 3.31 -18.28
CA VAL A 347 5.11 3.84 -19.34
C VAL A 347 3.93 4.55 -18.68
N VAL A 348 3.72 5.81 -19.04
CA VAL A 348 2.57 6.60 -18.61
C VAL A 348 1.34 6.14 -19.38
N ALA A 349 0.44 5.44 -18.70
CA ALA A 349 -0.81 4.95 -19.27
C ALA A 349 -1.91 6.02 -19.26
N GLN A 350 -1.98 6.81 -18.18
CA GLN A 350 -2.97 7.86 -18.00
C GLN A 350 -2.36 9.04 -17.26
N VAL A 351 -2.83 10.24 -17.59
CA VAL A 351 -2.47 11.48 -16.90
C VAL A 351 -3.76 12.22 -16.54
N PRO A 352 -4.35 11.94 -15.36
CA PRO A 352 -5.48 12.71 -14.86
C PRO A 352 -5.08 14.18 -14.64
N PRO A 353 -6.06 15.10 -14.48
CA PRO A 353 -5.77 16.47 -14.06
C PRO A 353 -4.94 16.51 -12.78
N GLY A 354 -3.79 17.19 -12.84
CA GLY A 354 -2.83 17.25 -11.75
C GLY A 354 -1.43 17.67 -12.19
N PRO A 355 -0.42 17.53 -11.31
CA PRO A 355 0.92 18.07 -11.54
C PRO A 355 1.61 17.64 -12.82
N ALA A 356 1.52 16.36 -13.18
CA ALA A 356 2.12 15.82 -14.38
C ALA A 356 1.45 16.39 -15.64
N ALA A 357 0.11 16.49 -15.66
CA ALA A 357 -0.62 17.13 -16.74
C ALA A 357 -0.21 18.61 -16.90
N THR A 358 -0.13 19.36 -15.79
CA THR A 358 0.30 20.76 -15.79
C THR A 358 1.75 20.92 -16.26
N ALA A 359 2.62 19.97 -15.95
CA ALA A 359 4.01 19.95 -16.40
C ALA A 359 4.16 19.53 -17.88
N GLY A 360 3.11 19.03 -18.52
CA GLY A 360 3.12 18.61 -19.92
C GLY A 360 3.51 17.15 -20.15
N ILE A 361 3.47 16.30 -19.12
CA ILE A 361 3.60 14.84 -19.27
C ILE A 361 2.32 14.31 -19.91
N GLU A 362 2.46 13.38 -20.86
CA GLU A 362 1.38 12.85 -21.69
C GLU A 362 1.33 11.32 -21.64
N PRO A 363 0.16 10.69 -21.88
CA PRO A 363 0.09 9.25 -22.11
C PRO A 363 1.03 8.84 -23.26
N GLY A 364 1.74 7.73 -23.07
CA GLY A 364 2.77 7.25 -24.00
C GLY A 364 4.19 7.71 -23.69
N ASP A 365 4.37 8.67 -22.77
CA ASP A 365 5.69 8.98 -22.21
C ASP A 365 6.27 7.79 -21.44
N VAL A 366 7.59 7.61 -21.48
CA VAL A 366 8.30 6.64 -20.63
C VAL A 366 9.16 7.39 -19.63
N ILE A 367 8.78 7.39 -18.36
CA ILE A 367 9.56 8.03 -17.29
C ILE A 367 10.78 7.17 -16.99
N VAL A 368 11.98 7.72 -17.20
CA VAL A 368 13.26 7.02 -17.01
C VAL A 368 14.07 7.55 -15.83
N GLU A 369 13.75 8.76 -15.34
CA GLU A 369 14.39 9.35 -14.17
C GLU A 369 13.39 10.23 -13.41
N PHE A 370 13.38 10.13 -12.08
CA PHE A 370 12.59 10.98 -11.21
C PHE A 370 13.49 11.58 -10.13
N ASN A 371 13.55 12.91 -10.04
CA ASN A 371 14.38 13.63 -9.08
C ASN A 371 15.85 13.14 -9.08
N SER A 372 16.43 13.03 -10.28
CA SER A 372 17.80 12.53 -10.51
C SER A 372 18.05 11.08 -10.07
N LYS A 373 17.00 10.29 -9.80
CA LYS A 373 17.09 8.85 -9.53
C LYS A 373 16.59 8.06 -10.75
N PRO A 374 17.36 7.09 -11.26
CA PRO A 374 16.95 6.28 -12.40
C PRO A 374 15.76 5.39 -12.03
N ILE A 375 14.84 5.21 -12.97
CA ILE A 375 13.71 4.28 -12.86
C ILE A 375 14.10 2.99 -13.59
N ALA A 376 14.49 1.96 -12.84
CA ALA A 376 14.87 0.68 -13.44
C ALA A 376 13.63 -0.14 -13.80
N ARG A 377 12.60 -0.10 -12.95
CA ARG A 377 11.32 -0.77 -13.14
C ARG A 377 10.17 0.20 -12.84
N SER A 378 9.00 -0.05 -13.43
CA SER A 378 7.80 0.77 -13.20
C SER A 378 7.43 0.94 -11.72
N ASP A 379 7.67 -0.10 -10.92
CA ASP A 379 7.31 -0.14 -9.50
C ASP A 379 8.21 0.74 -8.63
N ASP A 380 9.35 1.22 -9.15
CA ASP A 380 10.26 2.10 -8.42
C ASP A 380 9.67 3.51 -8.29
N LEU A 381 8.94 3.97 -9.32
CA LEU A 381 8.45 5.33 -9.42
C LEU A 381 7.45 5.71 -8.31
N PRO A 382 6.41 4.91 -7.98
CA PRO A 382 5.47 5.24 -6.91
C PRO A 382 6.15 5.50 -5.56
N GLY A 383 7.15 4.68 -5.19
CA GLY A 383 7.89 4.85 -3.95
C GLY A 383 8.69 6.15 -3.90
N LEU A 384 9.36 6.49 -5.00
CA LEU A 384 10.14 7.74 -5.11
C LEU A 384 9.26 8.99 -5.06
N VAL A 385 8.10 8.95 -5.73
CA VAL A 385 7.12 10.03 -5.69
C VAL A 385 6.55 10.20 -4.28
N ALA A 386 6.14 9.10 -3.65
CA ALA A 386 5.57 9.10 -2.31
C ALA A 386 6.54 9.64 -1.25
N ALA A 387 7.83 9.32 -1.37
CA ALA A 387 8.89 9.79 -0.48
C ALA A 387 9.30 11.26 -0.70
N THR A 388 8.83 11.90 -1.78
CA THR A 388 9.15 13.31 -2.06
C THR A 388 8.18 14.23 -1.33
N SER A 389 8.70 15.20 -0.58
CA SER A 389 7.89 16.16 0.17
C SER A 389 6.98 16.97 -0.77
N PRO A 390 5.67 17.05 -0.50
CA PRO A 390 4.76 17.92 -1.22
C PRO A 390 5.21 19.38 -1.24
N GLY A 391 4.89 20.07 -2.33
CA GLY A 391 5.36 21.42 -2.63
C GLY A 391 6.72 21.46 -3.34
N THR A 392 7.50 20.38 -3.30
CA THR A 392 8.80 20.29 -3.99
C THR A 392 8.61 20.19 -5.50
N THR A 393 9.38 20.97 -6.27
CA THR A 393 9.45 20.81 -7.72
C THR A 393 10.67 19.98 -8.09
N VAL A 394 10.47 18.88 -8.80
CA VAL A 394 11.53 17.93 -9.16
C VAL A 394 11.64 17.75 -10.67
N PRO A 395 12.85 17.52 -11.21
CA PRO A 395 13.01 17.15 -12.61
C PRO A 395 12.53 15.71 -12.83
N VAL A 396 11.73 15.52 -13.88
CA VAL A 396 11.26 14.21 -14.35
C VAL A 396 11.72 14.06 -15.80
N LYS A 397 12.59 13.08 -16.06
CA LYS A 397 13.08 12.78 -17.40
C LYS A 397 12.22 11.69 -18.02
N VAL A 398 11.74 11.95 -19.23
CA VAL A 398 10.93 11.01 -20.01
C VAL A 398 11.52 10.80 -21.39
N ILE A 399 11.18 9.66 -22.00
CA ILE A 399 11.33 9.42 -23.43
C ILE A 399 9.99 9.66 -24.10
N ARG A 400 9.96 10.57 -25.08
CA ARG A 400 8.81 10.82 -25.95
C ARG A 400 9.29 10.78 -27.40
N GLU A 401 8.72 9.89 -28.21
CA GLU A 401 9.11 9.70 -29.62
C GLU A 401 10.62 9.43 -29.78
N GLY A 402 11.18 8.57 -28.92
CA GLY A 402 12.61 8.23 -28.92
C GLY A 402 13.56 9.33 -28.43
N LYS A 403 13.05 10.50 -27.99
CA LYS A 403 13.86 11.63 -27.51
C LYS A 403 13.70 11.85 -26.02
N GLU A 404 14.81 12.14 -25.35
CA GLU A 404 14.81 12.57 -23.94
C GLU A 404 14.22 13.98 -23.80
N ARG A 405 13.26 14.12 -22.88
CA ARG A 405 12.68 15.41 -22.46
C ARG A 405 12.68 15.47 -20.94
N THR A 406 12.89 16.65 -20.39
CA THR A 406 12.84 16.87 -18.93
C THR A 406 11.73 17.85 -18.60
N PHE A 407 10.85 17.45 -17.69
CA PHE A 407 9.74 18.25 -17.19
C PHE A 407 9.95 18.59 -15.71
N SER A 408 9.64 19.82 -15.32
CA SER A 408 9.64 20.24 -13.92
C SER A 408 8.27 19.97 -13.32
N VAL A 409 8.17 18.96 -12.47
CA VAL A 409 6.89 18.54 -11.88
C VAL A 409 6.82 18.97 -10.42
N ARG A 410 5.79 19.73 -10.05
CA ARG A 410 5.53 20.12 -8.66
C ARG A 410 4.77 19.01 -7.93
N VAL A 411 5.43 18.31 -7.02
CA VAL A 411 4.81 17.25 -6.23
C VAL A 411 3.73 17.83 -5.32
N GLU A 412 2.52 17.27 -5.37
CA GLU A 412 1.40 17.64 -4.50
C GLU A 412 1.25 16.66 -3.34
N GLU A 413 0.46 17.03 -2.32
CA GLU A 413 0.12 16.11 -1.23
C GLU A 413 -0.85 15.05 -1.76
N LEU A 414 -0.54 13.78 -1.49
CA LEU A 414 -1.43 12.67 -1.75
C LEU A 414 -2.58 12.71 -0.73
N ASN A 415 -3.77 13.04 -1.21
CA ASN A 415 -5.01 12.91 -0.46
C ASN A 415 -5.74 11.64 -0.92
N LEU A 416 -5.71 10.61 -0.08
CA LEU A 416 -6.31 9.31 -0.39
C LEU A 416 -7.82 9.41 -0.54
N ASP A 417 -8.51 10.18 0.31
CA ASP A 417 -9.97 10.36 0.25
C ASP A 417 -10.41 10.95 -1.11
N THR A 418 -9.63 11.90 -1.64
CA THR A 418 -9.93 12.55 -2.93
C THR A 418 -9.63 11.65 -4.12
N GLU A 419 -8.62 10.76 -4.03
CA GLU A 419 -8.34 9.80 -5.11
C GLU A 419 -9.28 8.59 -5.08
N THR A 420 -9.62 8.06 -3.90
CA THR A 420 -10.63 7.00 -3.76
C THR A 420 -12.01 7.48 -4.22
N ALA A 421 -12.39 8.74 -3.95
CA ALA A 421 -13.63 9.30 -4.49
C ALA A 421 -13.63 9.42 -6.03
N ARG A 422 -12.49 9.79 -6.64
CA ARG A 422 -12.35 9.86 -8.11
C ARG A 422 -12.29 8.50 -8.77
N GLN A 423 -11.75 7.50 -8.08
CA GLN A 423 -11.69 6.13 -8.55
C GLN A 423 -13.02 5.42 -8.34
N ALA A 424 -13.74 5.71 -7.25
CA ALA A 424 -15.14 5.35 -7.08
C ALA A 424 -16.00 6.02 -8.16
N ASP A 425 -15.82 7.30 -8.51
CA ASP A 425 -16.54 7.88 -9.66
C ASP A 425 -16.21 7.20 -11.00
N ALA A 426 -15.06 6.51 -11.10
CA ALA A 426 -14.67 5.72 -12.27
C ALA A 426 -15.09 4.24 -12.21
N ASP A 427 -15.33 3.68 -11.02
CA ASP A 427 -15.63 2.26 -10.74
C ASP A 427 -16.98 2.02 -10.01
N THR A 428 -17.79 3.05 -9.70
CA THR A 428 -19.08 2.85 -9.00
C THR A 428 -20.08 2.16 -9.92
N PRO A 429 -20.63 1.00 -9.52
CA PRO A 429 -21.83 0.43 -10.12
C PRO A 429 -23.06 1.22 -9.66
N GLY A 430 -23.90 1.66 -10.60
CA GLY A 430 -25.31 1.97 -10.32
C GLY A 430 -25.73 3.45 -10.36
N GLY A 431 -25.87 3.96 -11.58
CA GLY A 431 -26.70 5.12 -11.92
C GLY A 431 -26.65 5.35 -13.42
N ASP A 432 -27.78 5.17 -14.13
CA ASP A 432 -27.95 5.18 -15.61
C ASP A 432 -26.77 5.80 -16.40
N THR A 433 -25.71 5.00 -16.60
CA THR A 433 -24.56 5.41 -17.44
C THR A 433 -24.90 5.32 -18.92
N GLY A 434 -26.03 4.67 -19.24
CA GLY A 434 -26.68 4.65 -20.53
C GLY A 434 -27.21 5.99 -21.00
N ALA A 435 -27.13 7.07 -20.21
CA ALA A 435 -27.44 8.43 -20.65
C ALA A 435 -28.85 8.58 -21.24
N GLY A 436 -29.86 8.02 -20.59
CA GLY A 436 -31.25 8.02 -21.04
C GLY A 436 -31.59 6.94 -22.05
N PHE A 437 -30.73 5.94 -22.22
CA PHE A 437 -31.03 4.75 -23.03
C PHE A 437 -31.49 3.55 -22.18
N GLY A 438 -31.50 3.67 -20.83
CA GLY A 438 -31.94 2.61 -19.93
C GLY A 438 -31.00 1.42 -19.90
N ILE A 439 -29.69 1.66 -19.95
CA ILE A 439 -28.65 0.62 -19.89
C ILE A 439 -27.59 0.99 -18.87
N THR A 440 -27.00 -0.01 -18.23
CA THR A 440 -25.82 0.16 -17.38
C THR A 440 -24.59 -0.36 -18.11
N LEU A 441 -23.56 0.49 -18.21
CA LEU A 441 -22.30 0.20 -18.88
C LEU A 441 -21.16 0.05 -17.88
N ASN A 442 -20.34 -0.99 -18.06
CA ASN A 442 -19.11 -1.22 -17.32
C ASN A 442 -17.91 -1.46 -18.25
N ASN A 443 -16.70 -1.29 -17.72
CA ASN A 443 -15.49 -1.69 -18.44
C ASN A 443 -15.41 -3.21 -18.55
N VAL A 444 -14.81 -3.72 -19.63
CA VAL A 444 -14.50 -5.15 -19.75
C VAL A 444 -13.34 -5.48 -18.80
N THR A 445 -13.65 -6.00 -17.62
CA THR A 445 -12.67 -6.54 -16.66
C THR A 445 -12.53 -8.06 -16.81
N PRO A 446 -11.45 -8.69 -16.30
CA PRO A 446 -11.33 -10.15 -16.30
C PRO A 446 -12.49 -10.87 -15.61
N GLU A 447 -13.07 -10.26 -14.58
CA GLU A 447 -14.20 -10.79 -13.81
C GLU A 447 -15.48 -10.78 -14.65
N ILE A 448 -15.78 -9.64 -15.28
CA ILE A 448 -16.95 -9.48 -16.15
C ILE A 448 -16.81 -10.33 -17.42
N ALA A 449 -15.60 -10.39 -18.00
CA ALA A 449 -15.32 -11.24 -19.14
C ALA A 449 -15.56 -12.72 -18.84
N ARG A 450 -15.22 -13.19 -17.62
CA ARG A 450 -15.57 -14.55 -17.18
C ARG A 450 -17.07 -14.71 -16.95
N GLN A 451 -17.73 -13.74 -16.33
CA GLN A 451 -19.16 -13.78 -16.02
C GLN A 451 -20.04 -13.88 -17.27
N PHE A 452 -19.70 -13.14 -18.32
CA PHE A 452 -20.45 -13.10 -19.57
C PHE A 452 -19.80 -13.91 -20.71
N GLU A 453 -18.79 -14.72 -20.41
CA GLU A 453 -18.07 -15.58 -21.36
C GLU A 453 -17.54 -14.82 -22.60
N LEU A 454 -17.00 -13.62 -22.38
CA LEU A 454 -16.51 -12.74 -23.45
C LEU A 454 -15.17 -13.24 -24.02
N PRO A 455 -14.89 -13.04 -25.33
CA PRO A 455 -13.60 -13.37 -25.90
C PRO A 455 -12.48 -12.53 -25.25
N THR A 456 -11.31 -13.14 -25.04
CA THR A 456 -10.17 -12.59 -24.27
C THR A 456 -9.57 -11.29 -24.80
N ASN A 457 -9.93 -10.86 -26.01
CA ASN A 457 -9.38 -9.67 -26.67
C ASN A 457 -10.44 -8.61 -27.03
N VAL A 458 -11.69 -8.75 -26.59
CA VAL A 458 -12.72 -7.76 -26.89
C VAL A 458 -12.52 -6.52 -26.01
N ARG A 459 -12.38 -5.35 -26.66
CA ARG A 459 -12.32 -4.03 -26.00
C ARG A 459 -13.60 -3.26 -26.31
N GLY A 460 -14.11 -2.52 -25.33
CA GLY A 460 -15.37 -1.80 -25.45
C GLY A 460 -16.06 -1.60 -24.10
N ALA A 461 -17.35 -1.29 -24.13
CA ALA A 461 -18.19 -1.14 -22.95
C ALA A 461 -19.19 -2.28 -22.85
N VAL A 462 -19.17 -3.06 -21.77
CA VAL A 462 -20.13 -4.15 -21.56
C VAL A 462 -21.44 -3.63 -20.99
N VAL A 463 -22.56 -4.11 -21.53
CA VAL A 463 -23.90 -3.88 -20.99
C VAL A 463 -24.12 -4.86 -19.85
N THR A 464 -24.22 -4.38 -18.61
CA THR A 464 -24.39 -5.23 -17.42
C THR A 464 -25.84 -5.33 -16.98
N GLU A 465 -26.61 -4.26 -17.14
CA GLU A 465 -28.03 -4.21 -16.84
C GLU A 465 -28.79 -3.43 -17.92
N ILE A 466 -30.07 -3.75 -18.07
CA ILE A 466 -30.98 -3.05 -18.97
C ILE A 466 -32.29 -2.82 -18.24
N ASP A 467 -32.77 -1.59 -18.23
CA ASP A 467 -34.11 -1.24 -17.75
C ASP A 467 -35.16 -1.95 -18.65
N PRO A 468 -36.00 -2.85 -18.10
CA PRO A 468 -37.01 -3.58 -18.86
C PRO A 468 -38.00 -2.69 -19.62
N ASP A 469 -38.24 -1.47 -19.13
CA ASP A 469 -39.18 -0.51 -19.74
C ASP A 469 -38.51 0.38 -20.81
N SER A 470 -37.19 0.22 -21.02
CA SER A 470 -36.44 1.00 -22.00
C SER A 470 -36.55 0.47 -23.44
N PRO A 471 -36.39 1.34 -24.45
CA PRO A 471 -36.23 0.89 -25.84
C PRO A 471 -35.06 -0.07 -26.05
N ALA A 472 -34.03 -0.03 -25.18
CA ALA A 472 -32.86 -0.89 -25.26
C ALA A 472 -33.19 -2.36 -24.99
N ALA A 473 -34.16 -2.67 -24.13
CA ALA A 473 -34.54 -4.05 -23.78
C ALA A 473 -35.02 -4.90 -24.96
N ARG A 474 -35.42 -4.27 -26.08
CA ARG A 474 -35.85 -4.98 -27.31
C ARG A 474 -34.70 -5.35 -28.24
N VAL A 475 -33.52 -4.80 -28.00
CA VAL A 475 -32.41 -4.79 -28.97
C VAL A 475 -31.11 -5.29 -28.34
N LEU A 476 -30.81 -4.83 -27.13
CA LEU A 476 -29.62 -5.17 -26.35
C LEU A 476 -29.92 -6.28 -25.33
N GLN A 477 -28.86 -6.95 -24.89
CA GLN A 477 -28.88 -7.97 -23.84
C GLN A 477 -27.71 -7.75 -22.85
N PRO A 478 -27.87 -8.10 -21.57
CA PRO A 478 -26.73 -8.17 -20.67
C PRO A 478 -25.65 -9.10 -21.24
N GLY A 479 -24.40 -8.62 -21.25
CA GLY A 479 -23.25 -9.27 -21.88
C GLY A 479 -22.92 -8.78 -23.29
N ASP A 480 -23.74 -7.93 -23.91
CA ASP A 480 -23.34 -7.25 -25.15
C ASP A 480 -22.17 -6.29 -24.89
N VAL A 481 -21.16 -6.29 -25.76
CA VAL A 481 -20.05 -5.33 -25.67
C VAL A 481 -20.17 -4.29 -26.78
N ILE A 482 -20.38 -3.03 -26.42
CA ILE A 482 -20.41 -1.89 -27.35
C ILE A 482 -18.98 -1.59 -27.82
N LEU A 483 -18.75 -1.73 -29.12
CA LEU A 483 -17.49 -1.48 -29.82
C LEU A 483 -17.48 -0.09 -30.46
N GLU A 484 -18.63 0.38 -30.93
CA GLU A 484 -18.78 1.71 -31.53
C GLU A 484 -20.10 2.37 -31.15
N VAL A 485 -20.09 3.71 -31.08
CA VAL A 485 -21.30 4.55 -30.99
C VAL A 485 -21.25 5.60 -32.10
N SER A 486 -22.29 5.69 -32.93
CA SER A 486 -22.34 6.61 -34.08
C SER A 486 -21.13 6.48 -35.04
N ARG A 487 -20.65 5.25 -35.27
CA ARG A 487 -19.44 4.94 -36.06
C ARG A 487 -18.12 5.50 -35.50
N LYS A 488 -18.08 5.77 -34.20
CA LYS A 488 -16.85 6.10 -33.47
C LYS A 488 -16.50 4.92 -32.56
N PRO A 489 -15.30 4.34 -32.68
CA PRO A 489 -14.81 3.32 -31.76
C PRO A 489 -14.82 3.81 -30.32
N VAL A 490 -15.17 2.92 -29.40
CA VAL A 490 -15.13 3.16 -27.95
C VAL A 490 -14.34 2.05 -27.29
N ALA A 491 -13.38 2.40 -26.44
CA ALA A 491 -12.49 1.43 -25.80
C ALA A 491 -12.97 0.98 -24.41
N ASN A 492 -13.91 1.72 -23.81
CA ASN A 492 -14.34 1.56 -22.42
C ASN A 492 -15.73 2.20 -22.18
N ALA A 493 -16.30 1.97 -20.99
CA ALA A 493 -17.63 2.49 -20.61
C ALA A 493 -17.70 4.02 -20.58
N ASN A 494 -16.61 4.70 -20.20
CA ASN A 494 -16.60 6.16 -20.14
C ASN A 494 -16.71 6.77 -21.54
N GLU A 495 -15.97 6.24 -22.52
CA GLU A 495 -16.05 6.68 -23.91
C GLU A 495 -17.42 6.38 -24.52
N ALA A 496 -17.98 5.19 -24.25
CA ALA A 496 -19.32 4.83 -24.70
C ALA A 496 -20.40 5.74 -24.10
N SER A 497 -20.38 5.97 -22.78
CA SER A 497 -21.31 6.86 -22.10
C SER A 497 -21.19 8.29 -22.61
N ALA A 498 -19.96 8.81 -22.78
CA ALA A 498 -19.72 10.14 -23.33
C ALA A 498 -20.29 10.29 -24.75
N ALA A 499 -20.09 9.28 -25.61
CA ALA A 499 -20.66 9.27 -26.95
C ALA A 499 -22.20 9.26 -26.93
N LEU A 500 -22.82 8.43 -26.07
CA LEU A 500 -24.28 8.34 -25.94
C LEU A 500 -24.92 9.61 -25.38
N ARG A 501 -24.24 10.34 -24.49
CA ARG A 501 -24.71 11.62 -23.95
C ARG A 501 -24.92 12.68 -25.04
N THR A 502 -24.17 12.62 -26.14
CA THR A 502 -24.31 13.56 -27.26
C THR A 502 -25.59 13.37 -28.07
N VAL A 503 -26.28 12.24 -27.90
CA VAL A 503 -27.54 11.94 -28.61
C VAL A 503 -28.70 12.69 -27.94
N PRO A 504 -29.49 13.50 -28.68
CA PRO A 504 -30.67 14.15 -28.15
C PRO A 504 -31.78 13.16 -27.77
N SER A 505 -32.57 13.46 -26.74
CA SER A 505 -33.75 12.65 -26.36
C SER A 505 -34.71 12.45 -27.53
N GLY A 506 -35.32 11.26 -27.59
CA GLY A 506 -36.19 10.84 -28.69
C GLY A 506 -35.48 10.48 -30.00
N ARG A 507 -34.15 10.66 -30.13
CA ARG A 507 -33.38 10.25 -31.32
C ARG A 507 -32.81 8.85 -31.15
N ALA A 508 -32.59 8.18 -32.28
CA ALA A 508 -31.95 6.87 -32.32
C ALA A 508 -30.46 7.00 -32.60
N VAL A 509 -29.68 6.09 -32.01
CA VAL A 509 -28.23 5.96 -32.21
C VAL A 509 -27.90 4.58 -32.73
N GLY A 510 -27.00 4.52 -33.69
CA GLY A 510 -26.42 3.25 -34.15
C GLY A 510 -25.24 2.86 -33.28
N MET A 511 -25.18 1.60 -32.87
CA MET A 511 -24.09 1.01 -32.12
C MET A 511 -23.58 -0.23 -32.86
N LEU A 512 -22.28 -0.44 -32.88
CA LEU A 512 -21.71 -1.74 -33.21
C LEU A 512 -21.48 -2.48 -31.89
N ILE A 513 -22.05 -3.68 -31.75
CA ILE A 513 -21.91 -4.51 -30.56
C ILE A 513 -21.23 -5.84 -30.91
N ASN A 514 -20.52 -6.43 -29.97
CA ASN A 514 -20.14 -7.84 -30.00
C ASN A 514 -21.10 -8.62 -29.10
N ARG A 515 -21.81 -9.58 -29.67
CA ARG A 515 -22.68 -10.50 -28.94
C ARG A 515 -22.16 -11.92 -29.13
N ARG A 516 -21.57 -12.48 -28.07
CA ARG A 516 -21.04 -13.86 -28.07
C ARG A 516 -20.06 -14.15 -29.23
N GLY A 517 -19.23 -13.17 -29.58
CA GLY A 517 -18.25 -13.28 -30.66
C GLY A 517 -18.71 -12.71 -32.01
N ASP A 518 -20.01 -12.48 -32.22
CA ASP A 518 -20.53 -11.92 -33.47
C ASP A 518 -20.70 -10.40 -33.37
N GLU A 519 -20.19 -9.67 -34.36
CA GLU A 519 -20.42 -8.23 -34.48
C GLU A 519 -21.79 -7.94 -35.11
N GLN A 520 -22.61 -7.16 -34.41
CA GLN A 520 -23.95 -6.79 -34.85
C GLN A 520 -24.11 -5.27 -34.79
N PHE A 521 -24.63 -4.68 -35.87
CA PHE A 521 -25.03 -3.28 -35.84
C PHE A 521 -26.46 -3.19 -35.33
N VAL A 522 -26.66 -2.46 -34.24
CA VAL A 522 -27.96 -2.27 -33.61
C VAL A 522 -28.32 -0.80 -33.54
N THR A 523 -29.61 -0.50 -33.44
CA THR A 523 -30.09 0.87 -33.31
C THR A 523 -31.01 0.97 -32.10
N VAL A 524 -30.66 1.86 -31.18
CA VAL A 524 -31.39 2.07 -29.92
C VAL A 524 -31.87 3.51 -29.85
N ARG A 525 -33.07 3.74 -29.32
CA ARG A 525 -33.64 5.08 -29.15
C ARG A 525 -33.46 5.58 -27.72
N LYS A 526 -33.03 6.83 -27.58
CA LYS A 526 -32.96 7.53 -26.30
C LYS A 526 -34.35 7.93 -25.83
N GLN A 527 -34.65 7.71 -24.55
CA GLN A 527 -35.89 8.14 -23.91
C GLN A 527 -36.01 9.67 -23.86
#